data_AF-A0A949MZG6-F1
#
_entry.id   AF-A0A949MZG6-F1
#
_cell.length_a   1.000
_cell.length_b   1.000
_cell.length_c   1.000
_cell.angle_alpha   90.00
_cell.angle_beta   90.00
_cell.angle_gamma   90.00
#
_symmetry.space_group_name_H-M   'P 1'
#
loop_
_entity.id
_entity.type
_entity.pdbx_description
1 polymer ?
#
loop_
_entity_poly.entity_id
_entity_poly.type
_entity_poly.pdbx_seq_one_letter_code
_entity_poly.pdbx_strand_id
1 'polypeptide(L)'
;MSNEAPPRPQPRPQPGPRTRAPYRAGPRHGHRLPRYVYWRRRAIVVAAIFTLVVFSYYGVTLGFALGNPSYGVSLQARFAEWGRQHGIGPIVTWAETEYNKLHPARVGGTPSTSALPKTSTVTPVSGTQPLPMPAPLVSPAAVPLAGEGKWSPAGRYTANGIPAVYTTFIRPDAIHTSYVVGVAWMDTKILSGQLYSGSQIPGGGPYTLTAPISATASKTIVAAFNAGFRMQDANGGYYTDNKLIIPLRPGAATAIIYKDGTMNVGEWGRDFSMAPDAAGSPVASVRQNLDLIVDGGKAVPGLGAANAIKWGKTLGGTFNVWRSGLGITADGALVYAGGDGLSISDLANTLVRAGAVRAMQLDINTDWVQYTTYAGPIGTAINGAQGTNLLPGMIGNPGRFFANWWTRDFFVMSLKPKYQSVATAG
;
A
#
# COMPACT_ATOMS: atom_id res chain seq x y z
N MET A 1 -122.75 3.68 -29.07
CA MET A 1 -123.31 2.74 -30.07
C MET A 1 -122.26 2.55 -31.17
N SER A 2 -121.86 1.30 -31.38
CA SER A 2 -121.47 0.65 -32.66
C SER A 2 -120.30 1.28 -33.45
N ASN A 3 -119.12 0.63 -33.52
CA ASN A 3 -118.71 -0.57 -34.30
C ASN A 3 -117.92 -0.18 -35.56
N GLU A 4 -116.65 -0.62 -35.60
CA GLU A 4 -116.05 -1.53 -36.61
C GLU A 4 -116.65 -1.51 -38.04
N ALA A 5 -115.89 -1.61 -39.14
CA ALA A 5 -114.73 -2.48 -39.41
C ALA A 5 -114.14 -2.17 -40.83
N PRO A 6 -113.11 -2.88 -41.35
CA PRO A 6 -112.03 -2.36 -42.21
C PRO A 6 -112.07 -2.96 -43.65
N PRO A 7 -110.97 -3.41 -44.29
CA PRO A 7 -109.74 -2.78 -44.86
C PRO A 7 -109.63 -2.96 -46.41
N ARG A 8 -108.56 -2.44 -47.04
CA ARG A 8 -107.63 -3.26 -47.87
C ARG A 8 -106.34 -2.51 -48.27
N PRO A 9 -105.21 -3.21 -48.47
CA PRO A 9 -103.87 -2.64 -48.59
C PRO A 9 -103.39 -2.49 -50.04
N GLN A 10 -102.45 -1.57 -50.29
CA GLN A 10 -101.56 -1.52 -51.46
C GLN A 10 -100.21 -0.83 -51.09
N PRO A 11 -99.20 -0.79 -51.98
CA PRO A 11 -98.03 -1.67 -51.98
C PRO A 11 -96.75 -0.93 -51.53
N ARG A 12 -95.69 -1.67 -51.18
CA ARG A 12 -94.36 -1.08 -50.93
C ARG A 12 -93.62 -0.78 -52.24
N PRO A 13 -93.07 0.44 -52.42
CA PRO A 13 -91.99 0.70 -53.35
C PRO A 13 -90.61 0.66 -52.66
N GLN A 14 -89.60 0.31 -53.46
CA GLN A 14 -88.22 -0.01 -53.11
C GLN A 14 -87.42 1.19 -52.56
N PRO A 15 -86.40 0.94 -51.71
CA PRO A 15 -85.52 1.99 -51.20
C PRO A 15 -84.56 2.50 -52.29
N GLY A 16 -84.54 3.82 -52.48
CA GLY A 16 -83.59 4.52 -53.34
C GLY A 16 -82.12 4.38 -52.86
N PRO A 17 -81.15 4.74 -53.72
CA PRO A 17 -79.74 4.49 -53.47
C PRO A 17 -79.25 5.25 -52.23
N ARG A 18 -78.69 4.51 -51.27
CA ARG A 18 -78.05 5.05 -50.08
C ARG A 18 -76.77 5.80 -50.48
N THR A 19 -76.85 7.11 -50.66
CA THR A 19 -75.71 8.00 -50.55
C THR A 19 -75.24 7.99 -49.09
N ARG A 20 -74.21 7.19 -48.78
CA ARG A 20 -73.48 7.29 -47.52
C ARG A 20 -72.91 8.70 -47.44
N ALA A 21 -73.40 9.50 -46.50
CA ALA A 21 -72.75 10.75 -46.12
C ALA A 21 -71.28 10.45 -45.78
N PRO A 22 -70.32 11.24 -46.27
CA PRO A 22 -68.92 11.05 -45.93
C PRO A 22 -68.78 11.19 -44.42
N TYR A 23 -68.17 10.19 -43.77
CA TYR A 23 -67.81 10.23 -42.37
C TYR A 23 -66.84 11.40 -42.17
N ARG A 24 -67.36 12.57 -41.75
CA ARG A 24 -66.53 13.68 -41.27
C ARG A 24 -65.90 13.21 -39.97
N ALA A 25 -64.64 12.77 -40.04
CA ALA A 25 -63.81 12.61 -38.87
C ALA A 25 -63.77 13.98 -38.16
N GLY A 26 -64.41 14.08 -36.99
CA GLY A 26 -64.30 15.27 -36.15
C GLY A 26 -62.83 15.56 -35.83
N PRO A 27 -62.45 16.84 -35.56
CA PRO A 27 -61.07 17.16 -35.25
C PRO A 27 -60.65 16.33 -34.04
N ARG A 28 -59.68 15.42 -34.24
CA ARG A 28 -59.02 14.75 -33.11
C ARG A 28 -58.25 15.84 -32.35
N HIS A 29 -58.89 16.46 -31.37
CA HIS A 29 -58.21 17.31 -30.39
C HIS A 29 -57.27 16.42 -29.57
N GLY A 30 -56.10 16.14 -30.12
CA GLY A 30 -55.01 15.55 -29.35
C GLY A 30 -54.78 16.46 -28.16
N HIS A 31 -55.09 15.97 -26.96
CA HIS A 31 -54.77 16.66 -25.71
C HIS A 31 -53.25 16.78 -25.63
N ARG A 32 -52.70 17.85 -26.22
CA ARG A 32 -51.28 18.18 -26.12
C ARG A 32 -51.05 18.54 -24.66
N LEU A 33 -50.31 17.69 -23.97
CA LEU A 33 -49.93 17.94 -22.59
C LEU A 33 -49.21 19.30 -22.51
N PRO A 34 -49.33 20.04 -21.39
CA PRO A 34 -48.63 21.30 -21.22
C PRO A 34 -47.12 21.16 -21.44
N ARG A 35 -46.46 22.18 -22.01
CA ARG A 35 -45.01 22.18 -22.32
C ARG A 35 -44.13 21.76 -21.13
N TYR A 36 -44.53 22.11 -19.90
CA TYR A 36 -43.80 21.72 -18.68
C TYR A 36 -43.76 20.20 -18.46
N VAL A 37 -44.78 19.45 -18.91
CA VAL A 37 -44.82 17.98 -18.78
C VAL A 37 -43.80 17.33 -19.70
N TYR A 38 -43.65 17.83 -20.93
CA TYR A 38 -42.63 17.36 -21.86
C TYR A 38 -41.22 17.74 -21.40
N TRP A 39 -41.05 18.95 -20.86
CA TRP A 39 -39.78 19.37 -20.28
C TRP A 39 -39.38 18.52 -19.06
N ARG A 40 -40.31 18.26 -18.14
CA ARG A 40 -40.11 17.38 -16.98
C ARG A 40 -39.78 15.95 -17.42
N ARG A 41 -40.48 15.38 -18.40
CA ARG A 41 -40.19 14.04 -18.94
C ARG A 41 -38.80 13.99 -19.58
N ARG A 42 -38.43 15.00 -20.37
CA ARG A 42 -37.07 15.10 -20.94
C ARG A 42 -36.01 15.23 -19.84
N ALA A 43 -36.25 16.06 -18.82
CA ALA A 43 -35.35 16.20 -17.69
C ALA A 43 -35.17 14.87 -16.91
N ILE A 44 -36.26 14.13 -16.68
CA ILE A 44 -36.20 12.80 -16.04
C ILE A 44 -35.42 11.81 -16.91
N VAL A 45 -35.68 11.77 -18.22
CA VAL A 45 -34.96 10.87 -19.14
C VAL A 45 -33.47 11.24 -19.20
N VAL A 46 -33.14 12.52 -19.29
CA VAL A 46 -31.74 13.00 -19.29
C VAL A 46 -31.07 12.65 -17.96
N ALA A 47 -31.73 12.88 -16.83
CA ALA A 47 -31.19 12.50 -15.51
C ALA A 47 -31.00 10.99 -15.39
N ALA A 48 -31.93 10.18 -15.91
CA ALA A 48 -31.82 8.71 -15.91
C ALA A 48 -30.67 8.22 -16.81
N ILE A 49 -30.53 8.79 -18.02
CA ILE A 49 -29.42 8.47 -18.91
C ILE A 49 -28.09 8.89 -18.28
N PHE A 50 -28.00 10.11 -17.74
CA PHE A 50 -26.81 10.59 -17.04
C PHE A 50 -26.44 9.67 -15.88
N THR A 51 -27.43 9.30 -15.06
CA THR A 51 -27.26 8.35 -13.97
C THR A 51 -26.72 7.02 -14.49
N LEU A 52 -27.37 6.43 -15.52
CA LEU A 52 -26.93 5.17 -16.10
C LEU A 52 -25.50 5.25 -16.64
N VAL A 53 -25.14 6.32 -17.35
CA VAL A 53 -23.77 6.52 -17.86
C VAL A 53 -22.76 6.59 -16.71
N VAL A 54 -23.06 7.36 -15.65
CA VAL A 54 -22.19 7.49 -14.49
C VAL A 54 -22.02 6.15 -13.76
N PHE A 55 -23.12 5.43 -13.49
CA PHE A 55 -23.07 4.12 -12.84
C PHE A 55 -22.39 3.06 -13.72
N SER A 56 -22.62 3.07 -15.03
CA SER A 56 -21.92 2.19 -15.97
C SER A 56 -20.43 2.49 -16.02
N TYR A 57 -20.03 3.77 -16.03
CA TYR A 57 -18.63 4.16 -15.98
C TYR A 57 -17.94 3.66 -14.70
N TYR A 58 -18.54 3.88 -13.52
CA TYR A 58 -18.00 3.36 -12.27
C TYR A 58 -18.01 1.83 -12.21
N GLY A 59 -19.06 1.17 -12.70
CA GLY A 59 -19.15 -0.30 -12.73
C GLY A 59 -18.08 -0.94 -13.63
N VAL A 60 -17.85 -0.38 -14.82
CA VAL A 60 -16.83 -0.86 -15.76
C VAL A 60 -15.43 -0.64 -15.20
N THR A 61 -15.13 0.57 -14.69
CA THR A 61 -13.80 0.87 -14.12
C THR A 61 -13.50 0.06 -12.86
N LEU A 62 -14.51 -0.19 -12.02
CA LEU A 62 -14.38 -1.08 -10.87
C LEU A 62 -14.10 -2.52 -11.31
N GLY A 63 -14.82 -3.02 -12.33
CA GLY A 63 -14.57 -4.35 -12.89
C GLY A 63 -13.12 -4.53 -13.34
N PHE A 64 -12.56 -3.54 -14.04
CA PHE A 64 -11.14 -3.53 -14.40
C PHE A 64 -10.21 -3.48 -13.18
N ALA A 65 -10.51 -2.65 -12.18
CA ALA A 65 -9.69 -2.53 -10.99
C ALA A 65 -9.66 -3.82 -10.16
N LEU A 66 -10.81 -4.50 -10.01
CA LEU A 66 -10.89 -5.78 -9.30
C LEU A 66 -10.10 -6.89 -9.99
N GLY A 67 -9.92 -6.82 -11.32
CA GLY A 67 -9.05 -7.71 -12.07
C GLY A 67 -7.57 -7.33 -12.06
N ASN A 68 -7.21 -6.13 -11.60
CA ASN A 68 -5.87 -5.59 -11.74
C ASN A 68 -5.02 -5.77 -10.47
N PRO A 69 -3.98 -6.62 -10.48
CA PRO A 69 -3.11 -6.87 -9.32
C PRO A 69 -2.31 -5.64 -8.87
N SER A 70 -2.20 -4.62 -9.72
CA SER A 70 -1.57 -3.33 -9.39
C SER A 70 -2.28 -2.57 -8.28
N TYR A 71 -3.56 -2.85 -8.05
CA TYR A 71 -4.38 -2.22 -7.01
C TYR A 71 -4.35 -3.00 -5.68
N GLY A 72 -3.70 -4.16 -5.62
CA GLY A 72 -3.60 -4.98 -4.42
C GLY A 72 -3.63 -6.47 -4.73
N VAL A 73 -3.19 -7.27 -3.76
CA VAL A 73 -3.32 -8.73 -3.75
C VAL A 73 -4.76 -9.13 -3.44
N SER A 74 -5.41 -8.45 -2.50
CA SER A 74 -6.78 -8.71 -2.06
C SER A 74 -7.82 -7.91 -2.85
N LEU A 75 -9.03 -8.47 -3.01
CA LEU A 75 -10.15 -7.75 -3.64
C LEU A 75 -10.53 -6.48 -2.86
N GLN A 76 -10.41 -6.54 -1.52
CA GLN A 76 -10.66 -5.40 -0.65
C GLN A 76 -9.69 -4.25 -0.93
N ALA A 77 -8.39 -4.54 -1.02
CA ALA A 77 -7.40 -3.53 -1.39
C ALA A 77 -7.67 -2.97 -2.79
N ARG A 78 -8.01 -3.83 -3.75
CA ARG A 78 -8.34 -3.38 -5.12
C ARG A 78 -9.52 -2.41 -5.15
N PHE A 79 -10.58 -2.73 -4.43
CA PHE A 79 -11.74 -1.85 -4.26
C PHE A 79 -11.37 -0.55 -3.56
N ALA A 80 -10.61 -0.62 -2.46
CA ALA A 80 -10.22 0.56 -1.69
C ALA A 80 -9.34 1.52 -2.51
N GLU A 81 -8.38 0.99 -3.26
CA GLU A 81 -7.52 1.78 -4.16
C GLU A 81 -8.31 2.41 -5.31
N TRP A 82 -9.21 1.64 -5.94
CA TRP A 82 -10.12 2.17 -6.95
C TRP A 82 -10.96 3.31 -6.38
N GLY A 83 -11.56 3.11 -5.20
CA GLY A 83 -12.41 4.10 -4.57
C GLY A 83 -11.67 5.40 -4.23
N ARG A 84 -10.43 5.31 -3.74
CA ARG A 84 -9.58 6.49 -3.49
C ARG A 84 -9.26 7.26 -4.78
N GLN A 85 -9.05 6.57 -5.89
CA GLN A 85 -8.80 7.23 -7.19
C GLN A 85 -10.05 7.89 -7.79
N HIS A 86 -11.24 7.42 -7.45
CA HIS A 86 -12.52 7.82 -8.04
C HIS A 86 -13.30 8.83 -7.17
N GLY A 87 -12.63 9.46 -6.21
CA GLY A 87 -13.22 10.51 -5.36
C GLY A 87 -14.09 10.00 -4.20
N ILE A 88 -14.20 8.68 -4.01
CA ILE A 88 -14.96 8.07 -2.90
C ILE A 88 -14.06 7.64 -1.73
N GLY A 89 -12.81 8.11 -1.70
CA GLY A 89 -11.84 7.85 -0.62
C GLY A 89 -12.36 8.14 0.81
N PRO A 90 -13.16 9.19 1.05
CA PRO A 90 -13.77 9.41 2.37
C PRO A 90 -14.71 8.27 2.81
N ILE A 91 -15.47 7.69 1.87
CA ILE A 91 -16.38 6.56 2.15
C ILE A 91 -15.57 5.30 2.45
N VAL A 92 -14.50 5.05 1.69
CA VAL A 92 -13.57 3.94 1.94
C VAL A 92 -12.98 4.07 3.35
N THR A 93 -12.53 5.28 3.71
CA THR A 93 -11.96 5.56 5.04
C THR A 93 -12.98 5.36 6.16
N TRP A 94 -14.21 5.81 5.95
CA TRP A 94 -15.32 5.57 6.89
C TRP A 94 -15.60 4.08 7.06
N ALA A 95 -15.70 3.32 5.96
CA ALA A 95 -15.96 1.89 6.00
C ALA A 95 -14.82 1.11 6.68
N GLU A 96 -13.56 1.46 6.40
CA GLU A 96 -12.39 0.91 7.10
C GLU A 96 -12.44 1.23 8.59
N THR A 97 -12.81 2.46 8.96
CA THR A 97 -12.94 2.86 10.36
C THR A 97 -14.02 2.06 11.09
N GLU A 98 -15.20 1.91 10.51
CA GLU A 98 -16.29 1.13 11.10
C GLU A 98 -15.95 -0.36 11.17
N TYR A 99 -15.31 -0.92 10.13
CA TYR A 99 -14.84 -2.30 10.14
C TYR A 99 -13.87 -2.56 11.30
N ASN A 100 -12.87 -1.68 11.50
CA ASN A 100 -11.88 -1.83 12.57
C ASN A 100 -12.49 -1.64 13.98
N LYS A 101 -13.52 -0.79 14.13
CA LYS A 101 -14.26 -0.68 15.40
C LYS A 101 -14.99 -1.97 15.76
N LEU A 102 -15.56 -2.65 14.75
CA LEU A 102 -16.27 -3.92 14.92
C LEU A 102 -15.32 -5.12 15.08
N HIS A 103 -14.08 -4.99 14.61
CA HIS A 103 -13.05 -6.04 14.68
C HIS A 103 -11.79 -5.53 15.40
N PRO A 104 -11.88 -5.22 16.71
CA PRO A 104 -10.71 -4.81 17.47
C PRO A 104 -9.67 -5.94 17.49
N ALA A 105 -8.38 -5.57 17.59
CA ALA A 105 -7.33 -6.55 17.74
C ALA A 105 -7.54 -7.41 18.98
N ARG A 106 -7.20 -8.69 18.85
CA ARG A 106 -7.40 -9.66 19.91
C ARG A 106 -6.48 -9.36 21.11
N VAL A 107 -7.09 -9.21 22.27
CA VAL A 107 -6.39 -9.14 23.56
C VAL A 107 -6.05 -10.55 24.03
N GLY A 108 -4.81 -10.73 24.48
CA GLY A 108 -4.25 -11.99 24.95
C GLY A 108 -4.07 -13.03 23.85
N GLY A 109 -3.96 -14.29 24.28
CA GLY A 109 -3.82 -15.46 23.41
C GLY A 109 -2.38 -15.75 22.99
N THR A 110 -2.23 -16.86 22.27
CA THR A 110 -0.95 -17.29 21.68
C THR A 110 -0.99 -17.06 20.17
N PRO A 111 0.14 -16.66 19.55
CA PRO A 111 0.20 -16.60 18.10
C PRO A 111 0.13 -18.01 17.53
N SER A 112 -0.51 -18.14 16.36
CA SER A 112 -0.49 -19.41 15.63
C SER A 112 0.96 -19.79 15.32
N THR A 113 1.29 -21.08 15.42
CA THR A 113 2.62 -21.59 15.01
C THR A 113 2.92 -21.29 13.55
N SER A 114 1.90 -21.21 12.69
CA SER A 114 2.03 -20.81 11.29
C SER A 114 2.35 -19.33 11.08
N ALA A 115 2.12 -18.48 12.08
CA ALA A 115 2.44 -17.05 12.04
C ALA A 115 3.90 -16.76 12.43
N LEU A 116 4.58 -17.72 13.07
CA LEU A 116 5.96 -17.56 13.50
C LEU A 116 6.91 -17.78 12.31
N PRO A 117 7.96 -16.95 12.15
CA PRO A 117 8.96 -17.18 11.12
C PRO A 117 9.71 -18.47 11.41
N LYS A 118 10.07 -19.20 10.35
CA LYS A 118 10.93 -20.37 10.48
C LYS A 118 12.35 -19.90 10.79
N THR A 119 12.87 -20.26 11.95
CA THR A 119 14.27 -20.05 12.29
C THR A 119 15.15 -21.00 11.48
N SER A 120 15.97 -20.46 10.59
CA SER A 120 17.02 -21.22 9.91
C SER A 120 18.12 -21.58 10.88
N THR A 121 18.70 -22.78 10.73
CA THR A 121 19.89 -23.20 11.46
C THR A 121 21.04 -22.24 11.16
N VAL A 122 21.59 -21.62 12.20
CA VAL A 122 22.71 -20.67 12.09
C VAL A 122 23.94 -21.45 11.64
N THR A 123 24.40 -21.23 10.40
CA THR A 123 25.75 -21.65 10.01
C THR A 123 26.75 -20.74 10.72
N PRO A 124 27.86 -21.27 11.29
CA PRO A 124 28.88 -20.44 11.91
C PRO A 124 29.33 -19.34 10.94
N VAL A 125 29.17 -18.10 11.35
CA VAL A 125 29.64 -16.95 10.58
C VAL A 125 31.15 -16.85 10.69
N SER A 126 31.82 -16.76 9.54
CA SER A 126 33.25 -16.51 9.48
C SER A 126 33.48 -15.02 9.21
N GLY A 127 34.34 -14.38 9.99
CA GLY A 127 34.71 -12.97 9.81
C GLY A 127 34.11 -12.00 10.83
N THR A 128 34.66 -10.78 10.84
CA THR A 128 34.26 -9.71 11.75
C THR A 128 33.15 -8.87 11.11
N GLN A 129 32.03 -8.70 11.81
CA GLN A 129 30.96 -7.79 11.38
C GLN A 129 31.43 -6.33 11.41
N PRO A 130 31.20 -5.53 10.35
CA PRO A 130 31.57 -4.11 10.33
C PRO A 130 30.81 -3.27 11.37
N LEU A 131 29.52 -3.52 11.56
CA LEU A 131 28.75 -2.94 12.65
C LEU A 131 28.63 -3.92 13.82
N PRO A 132 28.54 -3.41 15.07
CA PRO A 132 28.20 -4.22 16.23
C PRO A 132 26.92 -5.02 15.99
N MET A 133 26.96 -6.31 16.32
CA MET A 133 25.77 -7.15 16.25
C MET A 133 24.68 -6.62 17.18
N PRO A 134 23.40 -6.59 16.74
CA PRO A 134 22.32 -6.13 17.59
C PRO A 134 22.13 -7.07 18.79
N ALA A 135 21.93 -6.49 19.97
CA ALA A 135 21.56 -7.25 21.16
C ALA A 135 20.17 -7.90 20.97
N PRO A 136 19.89 -9.06 21.61
CA PRO A 136 18.56 -9.66 21.58
C PRO A 136 17.48 -8.67 22.04
N LEU A 137 16.33 -8.69 21.35
CA LEU A 137 15.22 -7.83 21.72
C LEU A 137 14.54 -8.36 23.00
N VAL A 138 14.26 -7.46 23.93
CA VAL A 138 13.53 -7.80 25.17
C VAL A 138 12.05 -7.98 24.83
N SER A 139 11.44 -9.15 25.07
CA SER A 139 10.00 -9.32 24.82
C SER A 139 9.15 -8.35 25.66
N PRO A 140 8.06 -7.77 25.14
CA PRO A 140 7.16 -6.92 25.94
C PRO A 140 6.27 -7.75 26.86
N ALA A 141 6.07 -9.04 26.57
CA ALA A 141 5.25 -9.90 27.40
C ALA A 141 6.08 -10.69 28.41
N ALA A 142 5.43 -11.08 29.51
CA ALA A 142 6.08 -11.62 30.69
C ALA A 142 6.91 -12.89 30.42
N VAL A 143 6.43 -13.77 29.53
CA VAL A 143 7.13 -15.00 29.15
C VAL A 143 7.39 -14.98 27.64
N PRO A 144 8.65 -14.86 27.18
CA PRO A 144 9.01 -14.89 25.77
C PRO A 144 8.61 -16.20 25.08
N LEU A 145 8.22 -16.11 23.81
CA LEU A 145 8.07 -17.27 22.94
C LEU A 145 9.45 -17.86 22.59
N ALA A 146 9.47 -19.12 22.16
CA ALA A 146 10.70 -19.75 21.69
C ALA A 146 11.30 -18.97 20.51
N GLY A 147 12.54 -18.50 20.66
CA GLY A 147 13.23 -17.71 19.64
C GLY A 147 12.84 -16.23 19.57
N GLU A 148 11.88 -15.77 20.39
CA GLU A 148 11.47 -14.37 20.41
C GLU A 148 12.64 -13.45 20.78
N GLY A 149 12.84 -12.40 19.98
CA GLY A 149 13.92 -11.43 20.13
C GLY A 149 15.32 -11.95 19.82
N LYS A 150 15.49 -13.25 19.47
CA LYS A 150 16.79 -13.80 19.07
C LYS A 150 17.04 -13.57 17.57
N TRP A 151 18.17 -12.98 17.25
CA TRP A 151 18.55 -12.67 15.87
C TRP A 151 19.06 -13.90 15.12
N SER A 152 18.60 -14.07 13.88
CA SER A 152 19.05 -15.11 12.95
C SER A 152 19.47 -14.48 11.62
N PRO A 153 20.60 -14.90 11.01
CA PRO A 153 21.02 -14.37 9.72
C PRO A 153 20.02 -14.73 8.62
N ALA A 154 19.83 -13.83 7.65
CA ALA A 154 18.89 -14.02 6.55
C ALA A 154 19.42 -13.46 5.23
N GLY A 155 18.89 -13.98 4.13
CA GLY A 155 19.26 -13.57 2.78
C GLY A 155 20.67 -14.02 2.35
N ARG A 156 21.18 -13.33 1.34
CA ARG A 156 22.50 -13.57 0.72
C ARG A 156 23.64 -13.13 1.63
N TYR A 157 24.66 -13.96 1.72
CA TYR A 157 25.88 -13.71 2.48
C TYR A 157 26.90 -13.01 1.57
N THR A 158 27.86 -12.31 2.16
CA THR A 158 29.04 -11.79 1.45
C THR A 158 29.93 -12.93 0.95
N ALA A 159 30.88 -12.63 0.05
CA ALA A 159 31.79 -13.64 -0.49
C ALA A 159 32.65 -14.32 0.59
N ASN A 160 32.88 -13.64 1.72
CA ASN A 160 33.63 -14.16 2.86
C ASN A 160 32.72 -14.82 3.92
N GLY A 161 31.43 -15.02 3.63
CA GLY A 161 30.51 -15.70 4.55
C GLY A 161 29.96 -14.84 5.69
N ILE A 162 30.13 -13.51 5.64
CA ILE A 162 29.54 -12.56 6.60
C ILE A 162 28.07 -12.27 6.17
N PRO A 163 27.06 -12.43 7.03
CA PRO A 163 25.68 -12.02 6.74
C PRO A 163 25.52 -10.51 6.85
N ALA A 164 24.69 -9.94 5.97
CA ALA A 164 24.41 -8.50 5.99
C ALA A 164 23.06 -8.14 6.65
N VAL A 165 22.18 -9.13 6.80
CA VAL A 165 20.84 -8.98 7.36
C VAL A 165 20.64 -10.01 8.45
N TYR A 166 20.09 -9.56 9.57
CA TYR A 166 19.61 -10.41 10.65
C TYR A 166 18.13 -10.13 10.89
N THR A 167 17.37 -11.18 11.14
CA THR A 167 15.93 -11.10 11.37
C THR A 167 15.57 -11.72 12.71
N THR A 168 14.51 -11.20 13.32
CA THR A 168 13.89 -11.76 14.52
C THR A 168 12.40 -11.42 14.53
N PHE A 169 11.69 -11.87 15.55
CA PHE A 169 10.31 -11.48 15.80
C PHE A 169 10.09 -11.19 17.28
N ILE A 170 9.08 -10.37 17.56
CA ILE A 170 8.69 -9.97 18.89
C ILE A 170 7.18 -9.72 18.94
N ARG A 171 6.54 -9.81 20.10
CA ARG A 171 5.16 -9.33 20.26
C ARG A 171 5.09 -7.81 20.18
N PRO A 172 3.99 -7.22 19.68
CA PRO A 172 3.84 -5.76 19.60
C PRO A 172 3.86 -5.11 20.99
N ASP A 173 3.13 -5.71 21.94
CA ASP A 173 3.01 -5.25 23.32
C ASP A 173 2.62 -6.42 24.26
N ALA A 174 2.41 -6.14 25.54
CA ALA A 174 2.05 -7.12 26.57
C ALA A 174 0.56 -7.54 26.55
N ILE A 175 -0.28 -6.86 25.78
CA ILE A 175 -1.73 -6.99 25.72
C ILE A 175 -2.15 -7.81 24.49
N HIS A 176 -1.67 -7.48 23.29
CA HIS A 176 -2.00 -8.10 22.00
C HIS A 176 -1.06 -9.29 21.70
N THR A 177 -1.04 -10.28 22.62
CA THR A 177 -0.04 -11.36 22.60
C THR A 177 -0.27 -12.43 21.52
N SER A 178 -1.41 -12.42 20.82
CA SER A 178 -1.69 -13.29 19.67
C SER A 178 -1.00 -12.87 18.38
N TYR A 179 -0.30 -11.73 18.36
CA TYR A 179 0.35 -11.18 17.17
C TYR A 179 1.87 -11.17 17.30
N VAL A 180 2.56 -11.12 16.15
CA VAL A 180 4.01 -10.97 16.09
C VAL A 180 4.41 -9.90 15.08
N VAL A 181 5.48 -9.21 15.39
CA VAL A 181 6.13 -8.19 14.59
C VAL A 181 7.47 -8.73 14.15
N GLY A 182 7.71 -8.75 12.84
CA GLY A 182 9.00 -9.10 12.28
C GLY A 182 9.92 -7.90 12.37
N VAL A 183 11.17 -8.13 12.75
CA VAL A 183 12.21 -7.09 12.79
C VAL A 183 13.40 -7.55 11.97
N ALA A 184 13.91 -6.68 11.11
CA ALA A 184 15.12 -6.91 10.33
C ALA A 184 16.15 -5.82 10.62
N TRP A 185 17.35 -6.22 11.01
CA TRP A 185 18.52 -5.37 11.17
C TRP A 185 19.43 -5.56 9.96
N MET A 186 19.93 -4.45 9.41
CA MET A 186 20.65 -4.40 8.14
C MET A 186 21.94 -3.60 8.29
N ASP A 187 23.09 -4.23 8.03
CA ASP A 187 24.39 -3.58 8.09
C ASP A 187 24.61 -2.68 6.86
N THR A 188 24.59 -1.36 7.04
CA THR A 188 24.79 -0.39 5.95
C THR A 188 26.24 -0.22 5.52
N LYS A 189 27.21 -0.77 6.26
CA LYS A 189 28.60 -0.86 5.81
C LYS A 189 28.78 -1.97 4.79
N ILE A 190 27.99 -3.05 4.90
CA ILE A 190 27.93 -4.15 3.92
C ILE A 190 26.96 -3.84 2.77
N LEU A 191 25.80 -3.25 3.09
CA LEU A 191 24.72 -3.03 2.14
C LEU A 191 24.74 -1.64 1.51
N SER A 192 24.20 -1.56 0.30
CA SER A 192 23.85 -0.34 -0.42
C SER A 192 22.35 -0.30 -0.62
N GLY A 193 21.72 0.82 -0.24
CA GLY A 193 20.29 1.06 -0.42
C GLY A 193 20.00 1.69 -1.79
N GLN A 194 18.87 1.34 -2.37
CA GLN A 194 18.35 1.89 -3.61
C GLN A 194 16.83 2.07 -3.51
N LEU A 195 16.32 3.18 -4.03
CA LEU A 195 14.88 3.42 -4.16
C LEU A 195 14.46 3.11 -5.60
N TYR A 196 13.56 2.13 -5.74
CA TYR A 196 12.93 1.79 -7.00
C TYR A 196 11.59 2.52 -7.07
N SER A 197 11.43 3.38 -8.07
CA SER A 197 10.17 4.07 -8.35
C SER A 197 9.30 3.14 -9.20
N GLY A 198 8.20 2.64 -8.64
CA GLY A 198 7.29 1.74 -9.37
C GLY A 198 6.64 2.43 -10.57
N SER A 199 5.86 1.67 -11.36
CA SER A 199 5.27 2.21 -12.59
C SER A 199 4.21 3.30 -12.39
N GLN A 200 3.73 3.53 -11.15
CA GLN A 200 2.77 4.61 -10.83
C GLN A 200 3.24 5.57 -9.73
N ILE A 201 4.07 5.13 -8.78
CA ILE A 201 4.53 5.97 -7.66
C ILE A 201 6.03 6.22 -7.81
N PRO A 202 6.49 7.49 -7.85
CA PRO A 202 5.75 8.73 -7.59
C PRO A 202 4.92 9.25 -8.78
N GLY A 203 5.04 8.64 -9.96
CA GLY A 203 4.48 9.13 -11.21
C GLY A 203 5.44 10.08 -11.92
N GLY A 204 5.34 10.23 -13.25
CA GLY A 204 6.30 11.02 -14.04
C GLY A 204 7.55 10.27 -14.51
N GLY A 205 7.50 8.93 -14.51
CA GLY A 205 8.54 8.06 -15.07
C GLY A 205 8.54 7.98 -16.61
N PRO A 206 9.31 7.05 -17.20
CA PRO A 206 10.08 6.00 -16.54
C PRO A 206 11.32 6.55 -15.79
N TYR A 207 11.75 5.80 -14.78
CA TYR A 207 12.94 6.08 -13.97
C TYR A 207 14.02 5.02 -14.20
N THR A 208 15.27 5.37 -13.91
CA THR A 208 16.42 4.45 -14.02
C THR A 208 16.22 3.21 -13.14
N LEU A 209 15.71 3.41 -11.92
CA LEU A 209 15.37 2.34 -10.99
C LEU A 209 13.85 2.23 -10.90
N THR A 210 13.28 1.21 -11.54
CA THR A 210 11.84 0.90 -11.54
C THR A 210 11.61 -0.60 -11.44
N ALA A 211 10.42 -1.01 -10.99
CA ALA A 211 9.98 -2.38 -11.19
C ALA A 211 9.92 -2.70 -12.71
N PRO A 212 10.26 -3.93 -13.13
CA PRO A 212 10.76 -5.03 -12.31
C PRO A 212 12.26 -4.88 -11.97
N ILE A 213 12.70 -5.44 -10.84
CA ILE A 213 14.13 -5.65 -10.57
C ILE A 213 14.74 -6.44 -11.74
N SER A 214 15.76 -5.88 -12.38
CA SER A 214 16.44 -6.51 -13.51
C SER A 214 17.26 -7.73 -13.08
N ALA A 215 17.49 -8.66 -14.02
CA ALA A 215 18.36 -9.81 -13.79
C ALA A 215 19.79 -9.41 -13.38
N THR A 216 20.29 -8.27 -13.86
CA THR A 216 21.60 -7.75 -13.47
C THR A 216 21.59 -7.24 -12.03
N ALA A 217 20.60 -6.44 -11.64
CA ALA A 217 20.47 -5.95 -10.27
C ALA A 217 20.32 -7.11 -9.27
N SER A 218 19.53 -8.13 -9.64
CA SER A 218 19.24 -9.28 -8.77
C SER A 218 20.47 -10.11 -8.38
N LYS A 219 21.59 -9.99 -9.10
CA LYS A 219 22.87 -10.68 -8.77
C LYS A 219 23.49 -10.28 -7.44
N THR A 220 23.00 -9.22 -6.81
CA THR A 220 23.59 -8.67 -5.57
C THR A 220 22.57 -8.34 -4.49
N ILE A 221 21.27 -8.47 -4.78
CA ILE A 221 20.23 -8.14 -3.81
C ILE A 221 20.27 -9.09 -2.61
N VAL A 222 19.99 -8.53 -1.45
CA VAL A 222 19.87 -9.23 -0.17
C VAL A 222 18.47 -9.09 0.39
N ALA A 223 17.85 -7.91 0.23
CA ALA A 223 16.48 -7.66 0.68
C ALA A 223 15.75 -6.64 -0.22
N ALA A 224 14.42 -6.72 -0.22
CA ALA A 224 13.54 -5.69 -0.76
C ALA A 224 12.32 -5.51 0.16
N PHE A 225 11.83 -4.28 0.31
CA PHE A 225 10.72 -3.95 1.20
C PHE A 225 9.95 -2.71 0.75
N ASN A 226 8.70 -2.60 1.18
CA ASN A 226 7.82 -1.50 0.79
C ASN A 226 8.35 -0.12 1.20
N ALA A 227 7.97 0.92 0.46
CA ALA A 227 8.25 2.30 0.81
C ALA A 227 7.09 2.92 1.63
N GLY A 228 6.94 4.25 1.57
CA GLY A 228 5.90 4.99 2.28
C GLY A 228 4.53 4.95 1.62
N PHE A 229 3.58 5.71 2.18
CA PHE A 229 2.23 5.87 1.62
C PHE A 229 2.26 6.42 0.20
N ARG A 230 1.18 6.26 -0.56
CA ARG A 230 1.02 7.00 -1.82
C ARG A 230 1.25 8.50 -1.62
N MET A 231 1.78 9.17 -2.63
CA MET A 231 2.24 10.56 -2.46
C MET A 231 1.14 11.54 -2.04
N GLN A 232 -0.13 11.30 -2.41
CA GLN A 232 -1.24 12.12 -1.94
C GLN A 232 -1.53 11.99 -0.44
N ASP A 233 -1.10 10.88 0.18
CA ASP A 233 -1.29 10.55 1.59
C ASP A 233 0.02 10.68 2.40
N ALA A 234 1.17 10.70 1.72
CA ALA A 234 2.50 10.74 2.32
C ALA A 234 2.82 12.04 3.04
N ASN A 235 2.14 13.15 2.70
CA ASN A 235 2.45 14.49 3.22
C ASN A 235 3.98 14.77 3.18
N GLY A 236 4.60 14.55 2.03
CA GLY A 236 6.05 14.63 1.86
C GLY A 236 6.43 14.68 0.39
N GLY A 237 7.71 14.90 0.11
CA GLY A 237 8.25 14.98 -1.24
C GLY A 237 8.99 13.72 -1.70
N TYR A 238 9.43 13.80 -2.96
CA TYR A 238 10.11 12.73 -3.67
C TYR A 238 11.17 13.30 -4.61
N TYR A 239 12.40 12.81 -4.49
CA TYR A 239 13.51 13.15 -5.38
C TYR A 239 14.19 11.86 -5.86
N THR A 240 14.43 11.75 -7.17
CA THR A 240 15.17 10.64 -7.78
C THR A 240 15.65 11.06 -9.17
N ASP A 241 16.64 10.38 -9.75
CA ASP A 241 17.18 10.67 -11.08
C ASP A 241 17.55 12.16 -11.30
N ASN A 242 18.12 12.80 -10.26
CA ASN A 242 18.42 14.23 -10.22
C ASN A 242 17.21 15.16 -10.51
N LYS A 243 16.00 14.68 -10.23
CA LYS A 243 14.75 15.42 -10.42
C LYS A 243 13.98 15.51 -9.11
N LEU A 244 13.59 16.72 -8.75
CA LEU A 244 12.61 16.97 -7.70
C LEU A 244 11.22 16.69 -8.27
N ILE A 245 10.68 15.49 -8.04
CA ILE A 245 9.39 15.06 -8.57
C ILE A 245 8.24 15.70 -7.78
N ILE A 246 8.37 15.68 -6.45
CA ILE A 246 7.46 16.36 -5.53
C ILE A 246 8.30 17.16 -4.55
N PRO A 247 8.00 18.46 -4.32
CA PRO A 247 8.75 19.31 -3.41
C PRO A 247 8.97 18.66 -2.04
N LEU A 248 10.22 18.69 -1.56
CA LEU A 248 10.58 18.17 -0.24
C LEU A 248 10.04 19.11 0.84
N ARG A 249 9.35 18.55 1.83
CA ARG A 249 8.75 19.28 2.95
C ARG A 249 9.74 19.33 4.12
N PRO A 250 10.09 20.53 4.64
CA PRO A 250 10.79 20.67 5.91
C PRO A 250 10.01 20.04 7.07
N GLY A 251 10.70 19.36 7.98
CA GLY A 251 10.10 18.63 9.11
C GLY A 251 9.56 17.24 8.75
N ALA A 252 9.54 16.85 7.48
CA ALA A 252 9.07 15.52 7.09
C ALA A 252 10.12 14.45 7.40
N ALA A 253 9.66 13.31 7.90
CA ALA A 253 10.47 12.12 8.02
C ALA A 253 10.93 11.64 6.65
N THR A 254 12.21 11.30 6.55
CA THR A 254 12.92 11.14 5.29
C THR A 254 13.80 9.91 5.33
N ALA A 255 13.63 9.03 4.34
CA ALA A 255 14.64 8.08 3.91
C ALA A 255 15.47 8.74 2.80
N ILE A 256 16.76 8.97 3.06
CA ILE A 256 17.71 9.53 2.10
C ILE A 256 18.70 8.46 1.66
N ILE A 257 19.02 8.44 0.36
CA ILE A 257 20.01 7.54 -0.23
C ILE A 257 21.02 8.36 -1.01
N TYR A 258 22.29 8.16 -0.70
CA TYR A 258 23.42 8.79 -1.38
C TYR A 258 23.89 7.94 -2.58
N LYS A 259 24.65 8.55 -3.49
CA LYS A 259 25.19 7.91 -4.70
C LYS A 259 26.14 6.75 -4.42
N ASP A 260 26.76 6.71 -3.24
CA ASP A 260 27.56 5.58 -2.76
C ASP A 260 26.71 4.41 -2.19
N GLY A 261 25.39 4.56 -2.21
CA GLY A 261 24.43 3.61 -1.67
C GLY A 261 24.23 3.70 -0.15
N THR A 262 24.86 4.65 0.54
CA THR A 262 24.59 4.89 1.96
C THR A 262 23.14 5.37 2.11
N MET A 263 22.39 4.72 3.00
CA MET A 263 21.00 5.05 3.28
C MET A 263 20.84 5.46 4.74
N ASN A 264 20.03 6.48 5.02
CA ASN A 264 19.80 7.02 6.35
C ASN A 264 18.34 7.43 6.54
N VAL A 265 17.90 7.56 7.80
CA VAL A 265 16.57 8.01 8.20
C VAL A 265 16.67 9.21 9.13
N GLY A 266 15.87 10.24 8.89
CA GLY A 266 15.91 11.48 9.68
C GLY A 266 14.87 12.50 9.25
N GLU A 267 14.97 13.71 9.80
CA GLU A 267 14.07 14.82 9.50
C GLU A 267 14.68 15.77 8.45
N TRP A 268 13.90 16.10 7.42
CA TRP A 268 14.35 17.04 6.39
C TRP A 268 14.41 18.48 6.90
N GLY A 269 15.47 19.21 6.56
CA GLY A 269 15.75 20.57 7.03
C GLY A 269 16.52 20.61 8.35
N ARG A 270 16.45 19.54 9.17
CA ARG A 270 17.21 19.40 10.41
C ARG A 270 18.42 18.47 10.24
N ASP A 271 18.17 17.25 9.79
CA ASP A 271 19.20 16.21 9.66
C ASP A 271 19.80 16.18 8.24
N PHE A 272 19.00 16.55 7.26
CA PHE A 272 19.38 16.56 5.84
C PHE A 272 18.97 17.86 5.17
N SER A 273 19.79 18.30 4.22
CA SER A 273 19.45 19.37 3.29
C SER A 273 20.06 19.06 1.93
N MET A 274 19.50 19.66 0.89
CA MET A 274 20.03 19.59 -0.46
C MET A 274 19.79 20.93 -1.15
N ALA A 275 20.79 21.41 -1.88
CA ALA A 275 20.64 22.63 -2.66
C ALA A 275 19.60 22.42 -3.80
N PRO A 276 18.79 23.43 -4.15
CA PRO A 276 17.60 23.29 -5.01
C PRO A 276 17.85 22.83 -6.46
N ASP A 277 19.10 22.72 -6.89
CA ASP A 277 19.56 22.69 -8.29
C ASP A 277 20.77 21.76 -8.53
N ALA A 278 21.08 20.89 -7.58
CA ALA A 278 22.40 20.28 -7.45
C ALA A 278 22.74 19.17 -8.47
N ALA A 279 23.02 19.57 -9.72
CA ALA A 279 24.01 18.90 -10.54
C ALA A 279 25.32 18.76 -9.72
N GLY A 280 25.59 17.56 -9.23
CA GLY A 280 26.73 17.30 -8.33
C GLY A 280 26.35 16.93 -6.88
N SER A 281 25.06 16.94 -6.50
CA SER A 281 24.62 16.45 -5.18
C SER A 281 25.11 15.02 -4.94
N PRO A 282 25.61 14.67 -3.74
CA PRO A 282 25.88 13.29 -3.38
C PRO A 282 24.58 12.50 -3.17
N VAL A 283 23.42 13.17 -3.11
CA VAL A 283 22.10 12.53 -2.91
C VAL A 283 21.64 11.90 -4.23
N ALA A 284 21.33 10.61 -4.18
CA ALA A 284 20.75 9.86 -5.30
C ALA A 284 19.21 9.91 -5.26
N SER A 285 18.62 9.71 -4.09
CA SER A 285 17.16 9.77 -3.92
C SER A 285 16.75 10.21 -2.51
N VAL A 286 15.56 10.80 -2.41
CA VAL A 286 14.90 11.19 -1.17
C VAL A 286 13.46 10.73 -1.24
N ARG A 287 13.03 9.98 -0.23
CA ARG A 287 11.63 9.60 -0.04
C ARG A 287 11.15 10.02 1.33
N GLN A 288 10.25 10.99 1.37
CA GLN A 288 9.66 11.46 2.62
C GLN A 288 8.30 10.86 2.89
N ASN A 289 7.99 10.56 4.14
CA ASN A 289 6.68 10.05 4.54
C ASN A 289 6.32 10.56 5.94
N LEU A 290 5.29 11.39 6.03
CA LEU A 290 4.75 11.95 7.27
C LEU A 290 5.86 12.58 8.13
N ASP A 291 5.74 12.49 9.45
CA ASP A 291 6.74 12.97 10.41
C ASP A 291 7.37 11.78 11.15
N LEU A 292 8.51 12.01 11.82
CA LEU A 292 9.20 10.94 12.56
C LEU A 292 8.29 10.36 13.64
N ILE A 293 8.43 9.06 13.88
CA ILE A 293 7.76 8.33 14.98
C ILE A 293 8.74 8.00 16.12
N VAL A 294 10.04 7.99 15.81
CA VAL A 294 11.12 7.89 16.80
C VAL A 294 12.09 9.03 16.54
N ASP A 295 12.50 9.72 17.59
CA ASP A 295 13.53 10.76 17.55
C ASP A 295 14.32 10.76 18.86
N GLY A 296 15.65 10.92 18.78
CA GLY A 296 16.53 10.82 19.93
C GLY A 296 16.45 9.49 20.70
N GLY A 297 16.13 8.38 20.02
CA GLY A 297 15.99 7.05 20.64
C GLY A 297 14.72 6.87 21.46
N LYS A 298 13.72 7.72 21.28
CA LYS A 298 12.44 7.66 21.99
C LYS A 298 11.29 7.81 21.02
N ALA A 299 10.17 7.13 21.32
CA ALA A 299 8.92 7.39 20.63
C ALA A 299 8.54 8.87 20.81
N VAL A 300 8.14 9.53 19.72
CA VAL A 300 7.79 10.95 19.78
C VAL A 300 6.48 11.17 20.56
N PRO A 301 6.31 12.32 21.23
CA PRO A 301 5.08 12.60 21.96
C PRO A 301 3.84 12.61 21.05
N GLY A 302 2.69 12.16 21.57
CA GLY A 302 1.40 12.25 20.90
C GLY A 302 1.00 11.04 20.03
N LEU A 303 1.87 10.04 19.88
CA LEU A 303 1.55 8.81 19.12
C LEU A 303 0.36 8.01 19.68
N GLY A 304 0.09 8.12 20.98
CA GLY A 304 -1.04 7.46 21.64
C GLY A 304 -2.35 8.25 21.61
N ALA A 305 -2.36 9.45 21.01
CA ALA A 305 -3.57 10.27 20.96
C ALA A 305 -4.54 9.77 19.88
N ALA A 306 -5.84 9.76 20.19
CA ALA A 306 -6.91 9.33 19.28
C ALA A 306 -6.98 10.10 17.94
N ASN A 307 -6.35 11.28 17.87
CA ASN A 307 -6.29 12.14 16.68
C ASN A 307 -4.87 12.26 16.13
N ALA A 308 -4.16 11.14 15.98
CA ALA A 308 -2.82 11.07 15.38
C ALA A 308 -2.81 11.31 13.85
N ILE A 309 -3.60 12.27 13.35
CA ILE A 309 -3.74 12.62 11.91
C ILE A 309 -2.38 12.95 11.28
N LYS A 310 -1.47 13.49 12.10
CA LYS A 310 -0.06 13.77 11.76
C LYS A 310 0.67 12.55 11.17
N TRP A 311 0.26 11.34 11.54
CA TRP A 311 0.85 10.09 11.04
C TRP A 311 -0.15 9.19 10.30
N GLY A 312 -1.19 9.80 9.72
CA GLY A 312 -2.16 9.14 8.84
C GLY A 312 -3.61 9.51 9.15
N LYS A 313 -4.37 9.90 8.12
CA LYS A 313 -5.78 10.30 8.23
C LYS A 313 -6.74 9.14 8.51
N THR A 314 -6.39 7.93 8.10
CA THR A 314 -7.38 6.87 7.88
C THR A 314 -7.82 6.14 9.14
N LEU A 315 -7.05 6.18 10.24
CA LEU A 315 -7.27 5.29 11.39
C LEU A 315 -6.79 5.84 12.76
N GLY A 316 -6.76 7.16 12.97
CA GLY A 316 -6.63 7.77 14.32
C GLY A 316 -5.42 7.39 15.19
N GLY A 317 -4.38 6.72 14.67
CA GLY A 317 -3.21 6.24 15.43
C GLY A 317 -3.47 5.07 16.39
N THR A 318 -4.71 4.88 16.84
CA THR A 318 -5.11 3.93 17.88
C THR A 318 -5.55 2.57 17.34
N PHE A 319 -5.84 2.43 16.04
CA PHE A 319 -6.19 1.11 15.49
C PHE A 319 -4.95 0.25 15.26
N ASN A 320 -5.04 -0.98 15.76
CA ASN A 320 -4.10 -2.08 15.55
C ASN A 320 -4.35 -2.68 14.17
N VAL A 321 -3.43 -2.42 13.23
CA VAL A 321 -3.49 -2.90 11.84
C VAL A 321 -2.11 -3.38 11.40
N TRP A 322 -2.03 -3.94 10.20
CA TRP A 322 -0.76 -4.12 9.53
C TRP A 322 -0.03 -2.77 9.38
N ARG A 323 1.11 -2.62 10.03
CA ARG A 323 1.99 -1.44 9.90
C ARG A 323 3.41 -1.86 9.60
N SER A 324 4.15 -0.94 9.00
CA SER A 324 5.59 -1.06 8.82
C SER A 324 6.31 0.25 9.10
N GLY A 325 7.60 0.16 9.42
CA GLY A 325 8.45 1.32 9.69
C GLY A 325 9.92 1.01 9.43
N LEU A 326 10.68 2.09 9.21
CA LEU A 326 12.11 2.05 8.99
C LEU A 326 12.80 3.02 9.94
N GLY A 327 13.82 2.52 10.64
CA GLY A 327 14.66 3.30 11.53
C GLY A 327 16.14 3.17 11.21
N ILE A 328 16.94 4.01 11.86
CA ILE A 328 18.39 3.97 11.85
C ILE A 328 18.89 3.94 13.30
N THR A 329 19.85 3.07 13.60
CA THR A 329 20.53 3.01 14.90
C THR A 329 21.65 4.05 14.99
N ALA A 330 22.19 4.28 16.19
CA ALA A 330 23.26 5.27 16.41
C ALA A 330 24.57 4.95 15.65
N ASP A 331 24.88 3.65 15.49
CA ASP A 331 26.03 3.14 14.74
C ASP A 331 25.75 3.01 13.22
N GLY A 332 24.53 3.29 12.79
CA GLY A 332 24.16 3.43 11.37
C GLY A 332 23.60 2.16 10.73
N ALA A 333 23.18 1.15 11.48
CA ALA A 333 22.39 0.05 10.93
C ALA A 333 20.95 0.49 10.63
N LEU A 334 20.39 0.00 9.54
CA LEU A 334 18.96 0.19 9.27
C LEU A 334 18.16 -0.89 10.00
N VAL A 335 16.99 -0.51 10.50
CA VAL A 335 16.05 -1.42 11.17
C VAL A 335 14.69 -1.30 10.51
N TYR A 336 14.19 -2.39 9.95
CA TYR A 336 12.80 -2.51 9.51
C TYR A 336 11.99 -3.22 10.59
N ALA A 337 10.76 -2.76 10.85
CA ALA A 337 9.79 -3.48 11.65
C ALA A 337 8.44 -3.52 10.91
N GLY A 338 7.76 -4.66 10.94
CA GLY A 338 6.41 -4.75 10.38
C GLY A 338 5.67 -6.04 10.74
N GLY A 339 4.36 -5.92 10.84
CA GLY A 339 3.46 -7.01 11.26
C GLY A 339 2.03 -6.53 11.47
N ASP A 340 1.16 -7.47 11.80
CA ASP A 340 -0.25 -7.21 12.13
C ASP A 340 -0.40 -6.73 13.59
N GLY A 341 -1.56 -6.16 13.89
CA GLY A 341 -1.94 -5.82 15.26
C GLY A 341 -1.14 -4.65 15.84
N LEU A 342 -0.53 -3.80 15.02
CA LEU A 342 0.29 -2.68 15.47
C LEU A 342 -0.52 -1.38 15.53
N SER A 343 -0.53 -0.72 16.69
CA SER A 343 -0.73 0.73 16.72
C SER A 343 0.54 1.44 16.26
N ILE A 344 0.46 2.75 16.02
CA ILE A 344 1.67 3.51 15.70
C ILE A 344 2.64 3.61 16.89
N SER A 345 2.11 3.58 18.12
CA SER A 345 2.92 3.57 19.34
C SER A 345 3.69 2.25 19.48
N ASP A 346 3.05 1.11 19.19
CA ASP A 346 3.69 -0.21 19.24
C ASP A 346 4.81 -0.31 18.19
N LEU A 347 4.59 0.24 17.00
CA LEU A 347 5.61 0.31 15.96
C LEU A 347 6.83 1.13 16.42
N ALA A 348 6.59 2.34 16.96
CA ALA A 348 7.67 3.19 17.46
C ALA A 348 8.44 2.52 18.61
N ASN A 349 7.72 1.91 19.56
CA ASN A 349 8.32 1.19 20.69
C ASN A 349 9.15 -0.02 20.22
N THR A 350 8.70 -0.74 19.19
CA THR A 350 9.45 -1.85 18.60
C THR A 350 10.75 -1.35 17.96
N LEU A 351 10.70 -0.26 17.20
CA LEU A 351 11.88 0.34 16.56
C LEU A 351 12.88 0.87 17.60
N VAL A 352 12.41 1.54 18.66
CA VAL A 352 13.26 1.96 19.80
C VAL A 352 13.92 0.75 20.45
N ARG A 353 13.16 -0.33 20.68
CA ARG A 353 13.67 -1.57 21.29
C ARG A 353 14.73 -2.25 20.43
N ALA A 354 14.65 -2.10 19.12
CA ALA A 354 15.65 -2.54 18.16
C ALA A 354 16.82 -1.55 17.98
N GLY A 355 16.89 -0.50 18.81
CA GLY A 355 18.00 0.45 18.86
C GLY A 355 17.88 1.64 17.92
N ALA A 356 16.74 1.84 17.26
CA ALA A 356 16.56 2.98 16.37
C ALA A 356 16.61 4.31 17.16
N VAL A 357 17.47 5.23 16.72
CA VAL A 357 17.53 6.59 17.27
C VAL A 357 16.61 7.55 16.52
N ARG A 358 16.33 7.26 15.25
CA ARG A 358 15.34 7.96 14.42
C ARG A 358 14.57 6.93 13.60
N ALA A 359 13.27 7.13 13.42
CA ALA A 359 12.47 6.23 12.61
C ALA A 359 11.23 6.89 12.03
N MET A 360 10.76 6.33 10.91
CA MET A 360 9.60 6.77 10.15
C MET A 360 8.63 5.60 9.92
N GLN A 361 7.32 5.89 9.88
CA GLN A 361 6.33 4.93 9.41
C GLN A 361 6.41 4.80 7.89
N LEU A 362 6.21 3.58 7.38
CA LEU A 362 6.11 3.26 5.96
C LEU A 362 4.64 3.00 5.57
N ASP A 363 4.37 2.43 4.39
CA ASP A 363 3.00 2.07 4.02
C ASP A 363 2.39 1.03 5.00
N ILE A 364 1.07 1.05 5.14
CA ILE A 364 0.31 0.23 6.09
C ILE A 364 -0.69 -0.65 5.32
N ASN A 365 -1.46 -1.46 6.03
CA ASN A 365 -2.42 -2.44 5.49
C ASN A 365 -1.75 -3.70 4.93
N THR A 366 -2.52 -4.79 4.97
CA THR A 366 -2.10 -6.16 4.70
C THR A 366 -1.40 -6.34 3.35
N ASP A 367 -1.88 -5.64 2.32
CA ASP A 367 -1.37 -5.76 0.95
C ASP A 367 -0.02 -5.09 0.72
N TRP A 368 0.28 -4.03 1.48
CA TRP A 368 1.42 -3.14 1.26
C TRP A 368 2.61 -3.44 2.17
N VAL A 369 2.36 -3.87 3.41
CA VAL A 369 3.41 -4.24 4.35
C VAL A 369 4.15 -5.49 3.86
N GLN A 370 5.43 -5.34 3.53
CA GLN A 370 6.25 -6.45 3.08
C GLN A 370 7.74 -6.17 3.28
N TYR A 371 8.43 -7.19 3.79
CA TYR A 371 9.88 -7.30 3.75
C TYR A 371 10.25 -8.70 3.30
N THR A 372 11.13 -8.79 2.31
CA THR A 372 11.59 -10.04 1.73
C THR A 372 13.12 -10.06 1.71
N THR A 373 13.71 -11.12 2.24
CA THR A 373 15.14 -11.42 2.01
C THR A 373 15.30 -12.39 0.86
N TYR A 374 16.39 -12.27 0.12
CA TYR A 374 16.71 -13.15 -0.99
C TYR A 374 18.04 -13.87 -0.77
N ALA A 375 18.05 -15.19 -0.96
CA ALA A 375 19.25 -16.02 -0.86
C ALA A 375 19.71 -16.48 -2.26
N GLY A 376 20.97 -16.87 -2.39
CA GLY A 376 21.52 -17.42 -3.63
C GLY A 376 22.99 -17.07 -3.83
N PRO A 377 23.69 -17.74 -4.75
CA PRO A 377 25.10 -17.45 -5.02
C PRO A 377 25.31 -16.02 -5.52
N ILE A 378 26.39 -15.38 -5.05
CA ILE A 378 26.80 -14.05 -5.53
C ILE A 378 27.10 -14.09 -7.02
N GLY A 379 26.67 -13.07 -7.77
CA GLY A 379 26.88 -13.00 -9.22
C GLY A 379 25.87 -13.80 -10.05
N THR A 380 25.08 -14.67 -9.42
CA THR A 380 23.98 -15.39 -10.07
C THR A 380 22.69 -14.60 -9.96
N ALA A 381 22.02 -14.41 -11.11
CA ALA A 381 20.72 -13.75 -11.16
C ALA A 381 19.67 -14.63 -10.46
N ILE A 382 18.82 -13.99 -9.66
CA ILE A 382 17.72 -14.62 -8.94
C ILE A 382 16.39 -13.95 -9.27
N ASN A 383 15.29 -14.55 -8.82
CA ASN A 383 13.94 -14.02 -8.91
C ASN A 383 13.17 -14.24 -7.59
N GLY A 384 11.84 -14.10 -7.63
CA GLY A 384 10.98 -14.29 -6.47
C GLY A 384 11.07 -15.66 -5.80
N ALA A 385 11.45 -16.73 -6.52
CA ALA A 385 11.53 -18.07 -5.98
C ALA A 385 12.59 -18.23 -4.89
N GLN A 386 13.61 -17.36 -4.89
CA GLN A 386 14.66 -17.33 -3.85
C GLN A 386 14.34 -16.37 -2.69
N GLY A 387 13.14 -15.79 -2.68
CA GLY A 387 12.73 -14.84 -1.66
C GLY A 387 12.00 -15.51 -0.49
N THR A 388 12.25 -15.00 0.71
CA THR A 388 11.57 -15.38 1.95
C THR A 388 11.05 -14.13 2.62
N ASN A 389 9.73 -14.07 2.89
CA ASN A 389 9.13 -12.97 3.65
C ASN A 389 9.55 -13.02 5.12
N LEU A 390 9.69 -11.85 5.72
CA LEU A 390 10.07 -11.69 7.13
C LEU A 390 9.10 -12.40 8.08
N LEU A 391 7.80 -12.29 7.79
CA LEU A 391 6.75 -13.05 8.47
C LEU A 391 5.96 -13.87 7.45
N PRO A 392 5.54 -15.10 7.78
CA PRO A 392 4.66 -15.90 6.92
C PRO A 392 3.33 -15.19 6.59
N GLY A 393 2.83 -14.35 7.50
CA GLY A 393 1.58 -13.60 7.33
C GLY A 393 1.66 -12.45 6.31
N MET A 394 2.85 -12.05 5.86
CA MET A 394 2.97 -11.04 4.80
C MET A 394 2.49 -11.66 3.48
N ILE A 395 1.29 -11.26 3.04
CA ILE A 395 0.61 -11.89 1.89
C ILE A 395 1.26 -11.58 0.53
N GLY A 396 2.21 -10.65 0.51
CA GLY A 396 2.93 -10.32 -0.71
C GLY A 396 3.84 -11.43 -1.18
N ASN A 397 3.62 -11.91 -2.41
CA ASN A 397 4.55 -12.85 -3.03
C ASN A 397 5.94 -12.19 -3.14
N PRO A 398 7.03 -12.84 -2.68
CA PRO A 398 8.41 -12.37 -2.86
C PRO A 398 8.79 -11.96 -4.29
N GLY A 399 8.14 -12.52 -5.30
CA GLY A 399 8.33 -12.21 -6.71
C GLY A 399 7.71 -10.89 -7.17
N ARG A 400 6.91 -10.19 -6.34
CA ARG A 400 6.23 -8.97 -6.78
C ARG A 400 7.19 -7.86 -7.22
N PHE A 401 8.36 -7.74 -6.58
CA PHE A 401 9.37 -6.74 -6.94
C PHE A 401 10.05 -7.04 -8.29
N PHE A 402 9.91 -8.26 -8.81
CA PHE A 402 10.37 -8.70 -10.13
C PHE A 402 9.26 -8.64 -11.18
N ALA A 403 8.08 -8.14 -10.82
CA ALA A 403 6.95 -8.09 -11.72
C ALA A 403 6.81 -6.71 -12.38
N ASN A 404 6.50 -6.70 -13.68
CA ASN A 404 6.25 -5.49 -14.45
C ASN A 404 4.97 -4.74 -14.03
N TRP A 405 4.03 -5.44 -13.37
CA TRP A 405 2.79 -4.85 -12.87
C TRP A 405 2.95 -4.19 -11.50
N TRP A 406 4.12 -4.25 -10.86
CA TRP A 406 4.30 -3.60 -9.57
C TRP A 406 4.38 -2.08 -9.71
N THR A 407 3.41 -1.39 -9.13
CA THR A 407 3.19 0.05 -9.32
C THR A 407 3.76 0.91 -8.19
N ARG A 408 3.98 0.33 -7.01
CA ARG A 408 4.45 1.02 -5.81
C ARG A 408 5.97 1.17 -5.81
N ASP A 409 6.44 2.26 -5.21
CA ASP A 409 7.85 2.42 -4.86
C ASP A 409 8.26 1.43 -3.75
N PHE A 410 9.53 1.04 -3.76
CA PHE A 410 10.09 0.10 -2.79
C PHE A 410 11.59 0.31 -2.65
N PHE A 411 12.14 -0.14 -1.53
CA PHE A 411 13.58 -0.12 -1.28
C PHE A 411 14.20 -1.48 -1.59
N VAL A 412 15.43 -1.44 -2.10
CA VAL A 412 16.27 -2.62 -2.31
C VAL A 412 17.58 -2.43 -1.57
N MET A 413 18.03 -3.49 -0.90
CA MET A 413 19.35 -3.55 -0.27
C MET A 413 20.21 -4.57 -1.00
N SER A 414 21.34 -4.12 -1.53
CA SER A 414 22.29 -4.93 -2.31
C SER A 414 23.67 -4.93 -1.67
N LEU A 415 24.42 -6.03 -1.81
CA LEU A 415 25.81 -6.11 -1.35
C LEU A 415 26.66 -5.03 -2.04
N LYS A 416 27.43 -4.27 -1.25
CA LYS A 416 28.43 -3.34 -1.81
C LYS A 416 29.52 -4.10 -2.58
N PRO A 417 30.09 -3.53 -3.66
CA PRO A 417 31.06 -4.22 -4.53
C PRO A 417 32.20 -4.92 -3.78
N LYS A 418 32.77 -4.28 -2.75
CA LYS A 418 33.87 -4.84 -1.95
C LYS A 418 33.54 -6.12 -1.16
N TYR A 419 32.26 -6.50 -1.06
CA TYR A 419 31.81 -7.71 -0.39
C TYR A 419 31.32 -8.80 -1.37
N GLN A 420 31.43 -8.56 -2.68
CA GLN A 420 30.96 -9.48 -3.71
C GLN A 420 32.05 -10.48 -4.16
N SER A 421 33.31 -10.25 -3.80
CA SER A 421 34.45 -11.13 -4.09
C SER A 421 35.31 -11.35 -2.86
N VAL A 422 35.95 -12.52 -2.79
CA VAL A 422 37.01 -12.78 -1.79
C VAL A 422 38.23 -11.97 -2.23
N ALA A 423 38.81 -11.18 -1.33
CA ALA A 423 40.07 -10.49 -1.63
C ALA A 423 41.15 -11.56 -1.86
N THR A 424 41.69 -11.64 -3.08
CA THR A 424 42.85 -12.48 -3.34
C THR A 424 44.02 -11.91 -2.54
N ALA A 425 44.56 -12.68 -1.59
CA ALA A 425 45.80 -12.31 -0.94
C ALA A 425 46.88 -12.23 -2.03
N GLY A 426 47.38 -11.02 -2.27
CA GLY A 426 48.52 -10.76 -3.16
C GLY A 426 49.85 -10.97 -2.45
#